data_AF-A0A6G3Z5L7-F1
#
_entry.id   AF-A0A6G3Z5L7-F1
#
_cell.length_a   1.000
_cell.length_b   1.000
_cell.length_c   1.000
_cell.angle_alpha   90.00
_cell.angle_beta   90.00
_cell.angle_gamma   90.00
#
_symmetry.space_group_name_H-M   'P 1'
#
loop_
_entity.id
_entity.type
_entity.pdbx_description
1 polymer ?
#
loop_
_entity_poly.entity_id
_entity_poly.type
_entity_poly.pdbx_seq_one_letter_code
_entity_poly.pdbx_strand_id
1 'polypeptide(L)'
;AEKPVERAFQPILKRLNQVEKLTIEMAAINSDYWGQAITVTGLLTGHDLQLHLRDRLLGDGILLPSIMLKPTDPRNPQKWLFLDDQTVETVSATLQVPIRPVEGIEGLMQGCLLSVQS
;
A
#
# COMPACT_ATOMS: atom_id res chain seq x y z
N ALA A 1 -19.27 1.03 11.29
CA ALA A 1 -19.80 -0.11 10.50
C ALA A 1 -18.61 -0.91 10.01
N GLU A 2 -18.57 -2.21 10.32
CA GLU A 2 -17.44 -3.09 9.96
C GLU A 2 -17.38 -3.26 8.43
N LYS A 3 -16.20 -3.06 7.81
CA LYS A 3 -16.09 -3.13 6.35
C LYS A 3 -16.08 -4.62 5.94
N PRO A 4 -16.82 -5.04 4.89
CA PRO A 4 -16.89 -6.45 4.47
C PRO A 4 -15.53 -7.12 4.23
N VAL A 5 -14.55 -6.34 3.73
CA VAL A 5 -13.18 -6.79 3.51
C VAL A 5 -12.45 -7.08 4.82
N GLU A 6 -12.63 -6.24 5.85
CA GLU A 6 -12.00 -6.46 7.17
C GLU A 6 -12.43 -7.80 7.75
N ARG A 7 -13.74 -8.09 7.70
CA ARG A 7 -14.30 -9.34 8.20
C ARG A 7 -13.79 -10.55 7.40
N ALA A 8 -13.73 -10.45 6.08
CA ALA A 8 -13.28 -11.54 5.23
C ALA A 8 -11.81 -11.93 5.48
N PHE A 9 -10.95 -10.96 5.81
CA PHE A 9 -9.53 -11.21 6.04
C PHE A 9 -9.16 -11.46 7.51
N GLN A 10 -10.10 -11.35 8.47
CA GLN A 10 -9.83 -11.64 9.90
C GLN A 10 -9.14 -13.00 10.14
N PRO A 11 -9.54 -14.12 9.50
CA PRO A 11 -8.87 -15.40 9.74
C PRO A 11 -7.39 -15.39 9.33
N ILE A 12 -7.05 -14.70 8.24
CA ILE A 12 -5.68 -14.56 7.76
C ILE A 12 -4.88 -13.67 8.72
N LEU A 13 -5.45 -12.53 9.13
CA LEU A 13 -4.82 -11.62 10.10
C LEU A 13 -4.50 -12.33 11.42
N LYS A 14 -5.45 -13.12 11.93
CA LYS A 14 -5.26 -13.90 13.15
C LYS A 14 -4.13 -14.91 13.01
N ARG A 15 -4.05 -15.62 11.86
CA ARG A 15 -3.00 -16.60 11.60
C ARG A 15 -1.63 -15.94 11.47
N LEU A 16 -1.53 -14.79 10.80
CA LEU A 16 -0.24 -14.10 10.63
C LEU A 16 0.30 -13.55 11.95
N ASN A 17 -0.57 -13.02 12.81
CA ASN A 17 -0.21 -12.55 14.16
C ASN A 17 0.13 -13.67 15.16
N GLN A 18 0.06 -14.95 14.75
CA GLN A 18 0.59 -16.06 15.56
C GLN A 18 2.10 -16.26 15.38
N VAL A 19 2.71 -15.59 14.40
CA VAL A 19 4.16 -15.66 14.16
C VAL A 19 4.88 -14.81 15.20
N GLU A 20 5.81 -15.41 15.93
CA GLU A 20 6.59 -14.68 16.94
C GLU A 20 7.35 -13.51 16.31
N LYS A 21 7.34 -12.36 17.00
CA LYS A 21 7.99 -11.10 16.58
C LYS A 21 7.43 -10.48 15.29
N LEU A 22 6.28 -10.94 14.81
CA LEU A 22 5.54 -10.31 13.72
C LEU A 22 4.25 -9.69 14.27
N THR A 23 4.05 -8.40 14.01
CA THR A 23 2.77 -7.73 14.26
C THR A 23 2.23 -7.25 12.93
N ILE A 24 1.02 -7.69 12.58
CA ILE A 24 0.31 -7.22 11.39
C ILE A 24 -0.97 -6.54 11.83
N GLU A 25 -1.09 -5.27 11.47
CA GLU A 25 -2.31 -4.51 11.58
C GLU A 25 -2.98 -4.41 10.22
N MET A 26 -4.30 -4.61 10.18
CA MET A 26 -5.08 -4.45 8.96
C MET A 26 -5.69 -3.06 8.91
N ALA A 27 -5.56 -2.41 7.76
CA ALA A 27 -6.27 -1.19 7.42
C ALA A 27 -7.11 -1.45 6.17
N ALA A 28 -8.42 -1.57 6.29
CA ALA A 28 -9.25 -1.57 5.09
C ALA A 28 -9.47 -0.14 4.62
N ILE A 29 -8.95 0.13 3.42
CA ILE A 29 -9.09 1.40 2.72
C ILE A 29 -10.17 1.20 1.66
N ASN A 30 -11.15 2.10 1.65
CA ASN A 30 -12.11 2.17 0.56
C ASN A 30 -11.62 3.24 -0.41
N SER A 31 -11.73 2.99 -1.72
CA SER A 31 -11.47 4.05 -2.67
C SER A 31 -12.69 4.97 -2.75
N ASP A 32 -12.52 6.24 -2.44
CA ASP A 32 -13.57 7.25 -2.64
C ASP A 32 -13.59 7.75 -4.09
N TYR A 33 -12.53 7.47 -4.86
CA TYR A 33 -12.36 7.90 -6.24
C TYR A 33 -13.27 7.14 -7.23
N TRP A 34 -13.40 5.83 -7.09
CA TRP A 34 -14.19 4.98 -8.02
C TRP A 34 -15.65 4.78 -7.58
N GLY A 35 -16.03 5.31 -6.42
CA GLY A 35 -17.30 5.01 -5.75
C GLY A 35 -17.34 3.60 -5.15
N GLN A 36 -18.20 3.38 -4.16
CA GLN A 36 -18.23 2.12 -3.39
C GLN A 36 -18.79 0.89 -4.13
N ALA A 37 -19.06 1.00 -5.44
CA ALA A 37 -19.63 -0.08 -6.24
C ALA A 37 -18.58 -1.02 -6.85
N ILE A 38 -17.29 -0.67 -6.80
CA ILE A 38 -16.22 -1.47 -7.43
C ILE A 38 -15.22 -1.95 -6.37
N THR A 39 -15.18 -3.26 -6.14
CA THR A 39 -14.31 -3.90 -5.12
C THR A 39 -13.24 -4.78 -5.78
N VAL A 40 -12.36 -4.18 -6.58
CA VAL A 40 -11.24 -4.89 -7.24
C VAL A 40 -9.91 -4.43 -6.64
N THR A 41 -9.01 -5.38 -6.37
CA THR A 41 -7.62 -5.10 -5.98
C THR A 41 -6.92 -4.34 -7.11
N GLY A 42 -6.37 -3.15 -6.82
CA GLY A 42 -5.66 -2.32 -7.80
C GLY A 42 -6.28 -0.95 -8.06
N LEU A 43 -7.45 -0.65 -7.49
CA LEU A 43 -8.15 0.63 -7.70
C LEU A 43 -7.81 1.73 -6.70
N LEU A 44 -7.02 1.43 -5.66
CA LEU A 44 -6.60 2.44 -4.69
C LEU A 44 -5.68 3.47 -5.35
N THR A 45 -5.95 4.74 -5.06
CA THR A 45 -5.28 5.90 -5.64
C THR A 45 -4.27 6.52 -4.67
N GLY A 46 -3.44 7.45 -5.16
CA GLY A 46 -2.56 8.22 -4.29
C GLY A 46 -3.34 9.05 -3.27
N HIS A 47 -4.54 9.52 -3.64
CA HIS A 47 -5.45 10.22 -2.75
C HIS A 47 -5.94 9.31 -1.61
N ASP A 48 -6.36 8.09 -1.93
CA ASP A 48 -6.88 7.15 -0.92
C ASP A 48 -5.83 6.85 0.16
N LEU A 49 -4.57 6.67 -0.24
CA LEU A 49 -3.44 6.47 0.66
C LEU A 49 -3.25 7.70 1.57
N GLN A 50 -3.20 8.90 1.00
CA GLN A 50 -3.01 10.13 1.78
C GLN A 50 -4.16 10.38 2.76
N LEU A 51 -5.40 10.07 2.37
CA LEU A 51 -6.56 10.27 3.24
C LEU A 51 -6.56 9.29 4.42
N HIS A 52 -6.24 8.02 4.18
CA HIS A 52 -6.43 6.96 5.17
C HIS A 52 -5.18 6.62 6.00
N LEU A 53 -3.99 7.02 5.53
CA LEU A 53 -2.72 6.71 6.18
C LEU A 53 -2.06 7.90 6.87
N ARG A 54 -2.51 9.14 6.63
CA ARG A 54 -1.87 10.37 7.19
C ARG A 54 -1.69 10.34 8.70
N ASP A 55 -2.66 9.82 9.44
CA ASP A 55 -2.65 9.83 10.91
C ASP A 55 -2.23 8.48 11.52
N ARG A 56 -1.61 7.60 10.72
CA ARG A 56 -1.14 6.27 11.16
C ARG A 56 0.37 6.28 11.38
N LEU A 57 0.84 5.40 12.27
CA LEU A 57 2.25 5.11 12.42
C LEU A 57 2.70 4.18 11.29
N LEU A 58 3.42 4.74 10.31
CA LEU A 58 3.83 4.03 9.09
C LEU A 58 5.23 3.40 9.18
N GLY A 59 5.94 3.59 10.29
CA GLY A 59 7.26 3.01 10.53
C GLY A 59 8.29 3.46 9.48
N ASP A 60 9.12 2.51 9.05
CA ASP A 60 10.28 2.76 8.17
C ASP A 60 9.91 3.01 6.70
N GLY A 61 8.64 2.81 6.32
CA GLY A 61 8.18 2.96 4.95
C GLY A 61 6.98 2.10 4.59
N ILE A 62 6.48 2.35 3.38
CA ILE A 62 5.39 1.59 2.77
C ILE A 62 5.95 0.72 1.66
N LEU A 63 5.70 -0.59 1.72
CA LEU A 63 5.86 -1.49 0.58
C LEU A 63 4.55 -1.50 -0.20
N LEU A 64 4.59 -1.01 -1.43
CA LEU A 64 3.40 -0.76 -2.25
C LEU A 64 3.33 -1.77 -3.41
N PRO A 65 2.26 -2.56 -3.55
CA PRO A 65 2.10 -3.44 -4.70
C PRO A 65 2.15 -2.64 -6.02
N SER A 66 3.04 -3.02 -6.93
CA SER A 66 3.24 -2.31 -8.22
C SER A 66 1.98 -2.29 -9.10
N ILE A 67 1.05 -3.23 -8.91
CA ILE A 67 -0.24 -3.28 -9.62
C ILE A 67 -1.14 -2.06 -9.36
N MET A 68 -0.85 -1.27 -8.32
CA MET A 68 -1.54 -0.01 -8.04
C MET A 68 -1.03 1.16 -8.89
N LEU A 69 0.03 0.94 -9.67
CA LEU A 69 0.76 1.97 -10.38
C LEU A 69 0.68 1.76 -11.89
N LYS A 70 0.68 2.86 -12.64
CA LYS A 70 0.84 2.90 -14.09
C LYS A 70 2.19 3.52 -14.46
N PRO A 71 2.86 3.03 -15.52
CA PRO A 71 4.07 3.64 -16.05
C PRO A 71 3.75 5.02 -16.65
N THR A 72 4.72 5.93 -16.60
CA THR A 72 4.45 7.38 -16.71
C THR A 72 5.07 8.02 -17.93
N ASP A 73 6.23 7.53 -18.38
CA ASP A 73 6.94 8.04 -19.54
C ASP A 73 7.87 6.97 -20.14
N PRO A 74 7.82 6.71 -21.46
CA PRO A 74 8.82 5.91 -22.16
C PRO A 74 10.28 6.37 -21.96
N ARG A 75 10.49 7.65 -21.65
CA ARG A 75 11.81 8.27 -21.43
C ARG A 75 12.28 8.18 -19.98
N ASN A 76 11.38 7.91 -19.03
CA ASN A 76 11.72 7.67 -17.64
C ASN A 76 10.88 6.50 -17.10
N PRO A 77 11.25 5.26 -17.45
CA PRO A 77 10.50 4.06 -17.06
C PRO A 77 10.51 3.80 -15.55
N GLN A 78 11.33 4.51 -14.77
CA GLN A 78 11.41 4.36 -13.32
C GLN A 78 10.42 5.23 -12.55
N LYS A 79 9.79 6.22 -13.21
CA LYS A 79 8.80 7.08 -12.57
C LYS A 79 7.44 6.38 -12.64
N TRP A 80 6.77 6.28 -11.49
CA TRP A 80 5.47 5.62 -11.32
C TRP A 80 4.37 6.62 -10.95
N LEU A 81 3.18 6.43 -11.54
CA LEU A 81 1.98 7.18 -11.22
C LEU A 81 0.96 6.25 -10.59
N PHE A 82 0.22 6.74 -9.62
CA PHE A 82 -1.05 6.13 -9.22
C PHE A 82 -2.11 6.33 -10.32
N LEU A 83 -3.24 5.66 -10.17
CA LEU A 83 -4.34 5.76 -11.15
C LEU A 83 -4.89 7.19 -11.30
N ASP A 84 -4.84 7.98 -10.23
CA ASP A 84 -5.25 9.40 -10.15
C ASP A 84 -4.16 10.39 -10.57
N ASP A 85 -3.14 9.94 -11.30
CA ASP A 85 -2.07 10.78 -11.86
C ASP A 85 -1.17 11.47 -10.82
N GLN A 86 -1.24 11.05 -9.55
CA GLN A 86 -0.25 11.43 -8.55
C GLN A 86 1.03 10.59 -8.68
N THR A 87 2.19 11.21 -8.49
CA THR A 87 3.47 10.47 -8.50
C THR A 87 3.71 9.81 -7.15
N VAL A 88 4.42 8.67 -7.15
CA VAL A 88 4.83 8.00 -5.90
C VAL A 88 5.63 8.91 -4.99
N GLU A 89 6.49 9.77 -5.56
CA GLU A 89 7.30 10.73 -4.80
C GLU A 89 6.43 11.78 -4.11
N THR A 90 5.37 12.25 -4.78
CA THR A 90 4.43 13.23 -4.22
C THR A 90 3.70 12.63 -3.01
N VAL A 91 3.17 11.42 -3.16
CA VAL A 91 2.46 10.71 -2.08
C VAL A 91 3.41 10.36 -0.93
N SER A 92 4.63 9.92 -1.24
CA SER A 92 5.68 9.63 -0.24
C SER A 92 6.05 10.87 0.56
N ALA A 93 6.20 12.03 -0.09
CA ALA A 93 6.48 13.29 0.58
C ALA A 93 5.33 13.71 1.51
N THR A 94 4.07 13.55 1.08
CA THR A 94 2.91 13.86 1.93
C THR A 94 2.83 12.95 3.16
N LEU A 95 3.10 11.65 3.01
CA LEU A 95 3.06 10.68 4.11
C LEU A 95 4.33 10.66 4.96
N GLN A 96 5.36 11.43 4.58
CA GLN A 96 6.64 11.55 5.27
C GLN A 96 7.37 10.22 5.52
N VAL A 97 7.12 9.22 4.67
CA VAL A 97 7.79 7.92 4.71
C VAL A 97 8.12 7.45 3.29
N PRO A 98 9.21 6.69 3.08
CA PRO A 98 9.54 6.18 1.77
C PRO A 98 8.49 5.18 1.30
N ILE A 99 8.06 5.30 0.04
CA ILE A 99 7.18 4.34 -0.61
C ILE A 99 8.00 3.55 -1.63
N ARG A 100 7.99 2.22 -1.51
CA ARG A 100 8.74 1.31 -2.37
C ARG A 100 7.78 0.41 -3.13
N PRO A 101 7.65 0.58 -4.46
CA PRO A 101 6.93 -0.38 -5.29
C PRO A 101 7.56 -1.77 -5.17
N VAL A 102 6.73 -2.80 -4.96
CA VAL A 102 7.14 -4.22 -4.90
C VAL A 102 6.28 -5.05 -5.83
N GLU A 103 6.91 -6.05 -6.46
CA GLU A 103 6.25 -6.98 -7.37
C GLU A 103 6.26 -8.40 -6.80
N GLY A 104 5.08 -9.00 -6.71
CA GLY A 104 4.91 -10.37 -6.22
C GLY A 104 5.41 -10.59 -4.79
N ILE A 105 5.57 -11.87 -4.45
CA ILE A 105 6.03 -12.31 -3.12
C ILE A 105 7.53 -12.06 -2.93
N GLU A 106 8.32 -12.28 -3.99
CA GLU A 106 9.78 -12.10 -3.94
C GLU A 106 10.15 -10.64 -3.65
N GLY A 107 9.55 -9.68 -4.35
CA GLY A 107 9.78 -8.26 -4.12
C GLY A 107 9.34 -7.83 -2.71
N LEU A 108 8.23 -8.37 -2.21
CA LEU A 108 7.79 -8.14 -0.83
C LEU A 108 8.83 -8.64 0.18
N MET A 109 9.31 -9.87 0.04
CA MET A 109 10.32 -10.45 0.92
C MET A 109 11.61 -9.63 0.93
N GLN A 110 12.09 -9.24 -0.26
CA GLN A 110 13.29 -8.40 -0.39
C GLN A 110 13.09 -7.03 0.27
N GLY A 111 11.93 -6.41 0.07
CA GLY A 111 11.56 -5.15 0.71
C GLY A 111 11.63 -5.22 2.24
N CYS A 112 11.11 -6.29 2.84
CA CYS A 112 11.16 -6.51 4.29
C CYS A 112 12.58 -6.75 4.83
N LEU A 113 13.48 -7.33 4.04
CA LEU A 113 14.87 -7.57 4.45
C LEU A 113 15.72 -6.30 4.40
N LEU A 114 15.38 -5.35 3.52
CA LEU A 114 16.12 -4.09 3.38
C LEU A 114 15.85 -3.12 4.55
N SER A 115 14.67 -3.15 5.16
CA SER A 115 14.31 -2.30 6.30
C SER A 115 15.06 -2.63 7.60
N VAL A 116 15.73 -3.79 7.68
CA VAL A 116 16.41 -4.26 8.91
C VAL A 116 17.86 -3.77 9.01
N GLN A 117 18.40 -3.08 7.99
CA GLN A 117 19.82 -2.72 7.90
C GLN A 117 20.15 -1.25 8.20
N SER A 118 19.25 -0.49 8.83
CA SER A 118 19.49 0.92 9.24
C SER A 118 19.79 1.06 10.72
#